data_AF-X8JGY7-F1
#
_entry.id   AF-X8JGY7-F1
#
_cell.length_a   1.000
_cell.length_b   1.000
_cell.length_c   1.000
_cell.angle_alpha   90.00
_cell.angle_beta   90.00
_cell.angle_gamma   90.00
#
_symmetry.space_group_name_H-M   'P 1'
#
loop_
_entity.id
_entity.type
_entity.pdbx_description
1 polymer ?
#
loop_
_entity_poly.entity_id
_entity_poly.type
_entity_poly.pdbx_seq_one_letter_code
_entity_poly.pdbx_strand_id
1 'polypeptide(L)'
;MSPPAVPVSRASQNAVPNQYLVGLKEHSDVASHLNWLQQRIPKSDQSKVVYKYGLTKGYTAILTEPVLEAVTKRDDVKSIDEDRQPTW
;
A
#
# COMPACT_ATOMS: atom_id res chain seq x y z
N MET A 1 -0.03 -8.27 -21.65
CA MET A 1 1.17 -7.94 -20.85
C MET A 1 0.69 -7.41 -19.51
N SER A 2 1.19 -7.94 -18.39
CA SER A 2 0.88 -7.37 -17.06
C SER A 2 1.56 -6.01 -16.92
N PRO A 3 0.93 -5.03 -16.24
CA PRO A 3 1.58 -3.76 -15.98
C PRO A 3 2.89 -3.96 -15.19
N PRO A 4 3.90 -3.08 -15.39
CA PRO A 4 5.14 -3.14 -14.63
C PRO A 4 4.85 -2.92 -13.15
N ALA A 5 5.60 -3.61 -12.29
CA ALA A 5 5.47 -3.45 -10.85
C ALA A 5 5.89 -2.03 -10.42
N VAL A 6 5.08 -1.41 -9.57
CA VAL A 6 5.38 -0.13 -8.92
C VAL A 6 6.52 -0.36 -7.93
N PRO A 7 7.64 0.38 -8.02
CA PRO A 7 8.74 0.24 -7.08
C PRO A 7 8.31 0.69 -5.66
N VAL A 8 8.88 0.05 -4.64
CA VAL A 8 8.70 0.44 -3.25
C VAL A 8 9.82 1.39 -2.85
N SER A 9 9.47 2.66 -2.57
CA SER A 9 10.41 3.62 -1.99
C SER A 9 10.69 3.23 -0.54
N ARG A 10 11.91 2.82 -0.24
CA ARG A 10 12.31 2.47 1.14
C ARG A 10 12.72 3.70 1.93
N ALA A 11 12.36 3.72 3.21
CA ALA A 11 12.76 4.82 4.09
C ALA A 11 14.25 4.66 4.43
N SER A 12 15.04 5.71 4.19
CA SER A 12 16.48 5.68 4.47
C SER A 12 16.81 5.69 5.97
N GLN A 13 15.91 6.25 6.78
CA GLN A 13 16.03 6.36 8.23
C GLN A 13 14.64 6.34 8.89
N ASN A 14 14.59 5.88 10.15
CA ASN A 14 13.38 5.87 10.99
C ASN A 14 12.17 5.16 10.37
N ALA A 15 12.42 4.15 9.54
CA ALA A 15 11.38 3.33 8.93
C ALA A 15 10.46 2.72 10.00
N VAL A 16 9.15 2.76 9.77
CA VAL A 16 8.19 1.98 10.55
C VAL A 16 8.06 0.62 9.86
N PRO A 17 8.55 -0.48 10.47
CA PRO A 17 8.64 -1.76 9.79
C PRO A 17 7.30 -2.22 9.22
N ASN A 18 7.31 -2.63 7.95
CA ASN A 18 6.16 -3.16 7.21
C ASN A 18 4.97 -2.20 7.05
N GLN A 19 5.12 -0.92 7.39
CA GLN A 19 4.07 0.07 7.20
C GLN A 19 4.36 0.88 5.94
N TYR A 20 3.34 1.04 5.10
CA TYR A 20 3.45 1.67 3.79
C TYR A 20 2.32 2.66 3.56
N LEU A 21 2.67 3.78 2.93
CA LEU A 21 1.75 4.71 2.31
C LEU A 21 1.55 4.26 0.87
N VAL A 22 0.33 3.88 0.53
CA VAL A 22 -0.05 3.46 -0.82
C VAL A 22 -0.87 4.57 -1.46
N GLY A 23 -0.32 5.17 -2.51
CA GLY A 23 -1.00 6.13 -3.36
C GLY A 23 -1.68 5.45 -4.54
N LEU A 24 -2.93 5.79 -4.83
CA LEU A 24 -3.69 5.29 -5.97
C LEU A 24 -3.72 6.34 -7.09
N LYS A 25 -3.93 5.90 -8.34
CA LYS A 25 -4.11 6.80 -9.49
C LYS A 25 -5.39 7.62 -9.32
N GLU A 26 -5.45 8.79 -9.95
CA GLU A 26 -6.56 9.75 -9.79
C GLU A 26 -7.92 9.18 -10.23
N HIS A 27 -7.94 8.31 -11.23
CA HIS A 27 -9.16 7.66 -11.72
C HIS A 27 -9.51 6.36 -10.99
N SER A 28 -8.69 5.90 -10.03
CA SER A 28 -8.92 4.64 -9.32
C SER A 28 -10.11 4.72 -8.36
N ASP A 29 -10.86 3.63 -8.23
CA ASP A 29 -11.91 3.50 -7.21
C ASP A 29 -11.34 2.91 -5.92
N VAL A 30 -11.29 3.73 -4.86
CA VAL A 30 -10.69 3.35 -3.58
C VAL A 30 -11.44 2.19 -2.93
N ALA A 31 -12.77 2.16 -3.03
CA ALA A 31 -13.58 1.12 -2.43
C ALA A 31 -13.32 -0.24 -3.06
N SER A 32 -13.31 -0.31 -4.39
CA SER A 32 -13.00 -1.54 -5.16
C SER A 32 -11.58 -2.02 -4.90
N HIS A 33 -10.59 -1.11 -4.86
CA HIS A 33 -9.21 -1.46 -4.53
C HIS A 33 -9.12 -2.12 -3.15
N LEU A 34 -9.73 -1.51 -2.13
CA LEU A 34 -9.68 -2.01 -0.76
C LEU A 34 -10.44 -3.32 -0.58
N ASN A 35 -11.57 -3.51 -1.28
CA ASN A 35 -12.28 -4.78 -1.30
C ASN A 35 -11.41 -5.90 -1.91
N TRP A 36 -10.73 -5.61 -3.03
CA TRP A 36 -9.77 -6.56 -3.60
C TRP A 36 -8.63 -6.89 -2.61
N LEU A 37 -8.06 -5.88 -1.95
CA LEU A 37 -6.97 -6.08 -1.00
C LEU A 37 -7.42 -6.99 0.16
N GLN A 38 -8.62 -6.77 0.70
CA GLN A 38 -9.20 -7.61 1.76
C GLN A 38 -9.37 -9.07 1.33
N GLN A 39 -9.75 -9.32 0.07
CA GLN A 39 -9.85 -10.69 -0.47
C GLN A 39 -8.49 -11.37 -0.65
N ARG A 40 -7.41 -10.58 -0.74
CA ARG A 40 -6.05 -11.07 -0.97
C ARG A 40 -5.28 -11.35 0.32
N ILE A 41 -5.68 -10.73 1.43
CA ILE A 41 -5.08 -10.94 2.76
C ILE A 41 -5.62 -12.25 3.35
N PRO A 42 -4.77 -13.28 3.55
CA PRO A 42 -5.19 -14.49 4.26
C PRO A 42 -5.66 -14.16 5.68
N LYS A 43 -6.63 -14.90 6.22
CA LYS A 43 -7.13 -14.67 7.60
C LYS A 43 -6.05 -14.76 8.68
N SER A 44 -4.97 -15.49 8.42
CA SER A 44 -3.82 -15.66 9.32
C SER A 44 -2.70 -14.63 9.10
N ASP A 45 -2.83 -13.75 8.12
CA ASP A 45 -1.81 -12.76 7.76
C ASP A 45 -1.97 -11.50 8.61
N GLN A 46 -0.85 -10.82 8.88
CA GLN A 46 -0.81 -9.62 9.74
C GLN A 46 -1.08 -8.32 8.97
N SER A 47 -1.28 -8.40 7.64
CA SER A 47 -1.56 -7.24 6.81
C SER A 47 -2.92 -6.64 7.16
N LYS A 48 -2.96 -5.31 7.24
CA LYS A 48 -4.19 -4.56 7.50
C LYS A 48 -4.08 -3.13 7.03
N VAL A 49 -5.21 -2.58 6.61
CA VAL A 49 -5.35 -1.14 6.38
C VAL A 49 -5.41 -0.45 7.73
N VAL A 50 -4.51 0.50 7.96
CA VAL A 50 -4.41 1.29 9.19
C VAL A 50 -5.26 2.55 9.07
N TYR A 51 -5.15 3.25 7.94
CA TYR A 51 -5.83 4.52 7.74
C TYR A 51 -6.15 4.75 6.25
N LYS A 52 -7.29 5.37 5.96
CA LYS A 52 -7.70 5.76 4.60
C LYS A 52 -7.60 7.27 4.48
N TYR A 53 -7.00 7.76 3.40
CA TYR A 53 -6.87 9.20 3.20
C TYR A 53 -8.19 9.81 2.71
N GLY A 54 -8.62 10.90 3.33
CA GLY A 54 -9.87 11.59 2.97
C GLY A 54 -9.71 12.65 1.87
N LEU A 55 -8.50 13.21 1.70
CA LEU A 55 -8.21 14.29 0.74
C LEU A 55 -7.47 13.80 -0.51
N THR A 56 -6.84 12.64 -0.44
CA THR A 56 -6.10 12.02 -1.55
C THR A 56 -6.53 10.58 -1.71
N LYS A 57 -6.35 10.01 -2.90
CA LYS A 57 -6.65 8.59 -3.14
C LYS A 57 -5.49 7.74 -2.64
N GLY A 58 -5.67 7.13 -1.49
CA GLY A 58 -4.67 6.26 -0.90
C GLY A 58 -4.99 5.84 0.51
N TYR A 59 -4.06 5.09 1.09
CA TYR A 59 -4.18 4.55 2.43
C TYR A 59 -2.82 4.27 3.04
N THR A 60 -2.79 4.16 4.36
CA THR A 60 -1.68 3.57 5.12
C THR A 60 -2.05 2.12 5.45
N ALA A 61 -1.14 1.19 5.25
CA ALA A 61 -1.33 -0.21 5.63
C ALA A 61 -0.06 -0.82 6.20
N ILE A 62 -0.25 -1.81 7.08
CA ILE A 62 0.78 -2.79 7.39
C ILE A 62 0.64 -3.90 6.35
N LEU A 63 1.71 -4.25 5.65
CA LEU A 63 1.70 -5.26 4.59
C LEU A 63 2.86 -6.25 4.79
N THR A 64 2.56 -7.54 4.81
CA THR A 64 3.56 -8.61 4.70
C THR A 64 4.11 -8.65 3.28
N GLU A 65 5.30 -9.24 3.07
CA GLU A 65 5.93 -9.27 1.75
C GLU A 65 5.04 -9.84 0.63
N PRO A 66 4.29 -10.96 0.81
CA PRO A 66 3.43 -11.48 -0.24
C PRO A 66 2.29 -10.54 -0.63
N VAL A 67 1.73 -9.82 0.35
CA VAL A 67 0.66 -8.85 0.11
C VAL A 67 1.22 -7.59 -0.53
N LEU A 68 2.39 -7.11 -0.08
CA LEU A 68 3.10 -6.00 -0.69
C LEU A 68 3.43 -6.29 -2.15
N GLU A 69 3.95 -7.47 -2.47
CA GLU A 69 4.24 -7.89 -3.85
C GLU A 69 2.98 -7.93 -4.73
N ALA A 70 1.83 -8.29 -4.17
CA ALA A 70 0.57 -8.23 -4.90
C ALA A 70 0.14 -6.77 -5.17
N VAL A 71 0.33 -5.87 -4.20
CA VAL A 71 0.01 -4.44 -4.32
C VAL A 71 0.93 -3.75 -5.32
N THR A 72 2.23 -4.10 -5.39
CA THR A 72 3.14 -3.50 -6.38
C THR A 72 2.73 -3.80 -7.82
N LYS A 73 2.03 -4.92 -8.05
CA LYS A 73 1.56 -5.34 -9.38
C LYS A 73 0.17 -4.83 -9.73
N ARG A 74 -0.46 -4.05 -8.84
CA ARG A 74 -1.80 -3.52 -9.08
C ARG A 74 -1.79 -2.36 -10.05
N ASP A 75 -2.69 -2.43 -11.02
CA ASP A 75 -2.85 -1.48 -12.11
C ASP A 75 -3.32 -0.10 -11.67
N ASP A 76 -4.02 -0.02 -10.54
CA ASP A 76 -4.60 1.20 -9.98
C ASP A 76 -3.71 1.88 -8.94
N VAL A 77 -2.55 1.28 -8.62
CA VAL A 77 -1.53 1.83 -7.73
C VAL A 77 -0.61 2.80 -8.48
N LYS A 78 -0.29 3.92 -7.82
CA LYS A 78 0.57 5.00 -8.33
C LYS A 78 1.93 5.03 -7.63
N SER A 79 1.94 4.88 -6.30
CA SER A 79 3.16 4.91 -5.49
C SER A 79 3.03 4.02 -4.26
N ILE A 80 4.16 3.53 -3.78
CA ILE A 80 4.28 2.80 -2.53
C ILE A 80 5.53 3.32 -1.82
N ASP A 81 5.34 3.93 -0.67
CA ASP A 81 6.40 4.52 0.12
C ASP A 81 6.38 3.90 1.52
N GLU A 82 7.52 3.42 2.00
CA GLU A 82 7.66 2.92 3.37
C GLU A 82 7.50 4.08 4.35
N ASP A 83 6.66 3.86 5.35
CA ASP A 83 6.37 4.86 6.36
C ASP A 83 7.59 5.08 7.26
N ARG A 84 7.67 6.27 7.84
CA ARG A 84 8.77 6.65 8.72
C ARG A 84 8.27 7.54 9.85
N GLN A 85 8.91 7.42 11.00
CA GLN A 85 8.66 8.34 12.11
C GLN A 85 9.14 9.75 11.72
N PRO A 86 8.35 10.80 12.05
CA PRO A 86 8.79 12.17 11.83
C PRO A 86 9.99 12.48 12.73
N THR A 87 11.04 13.04 12.13
CA THR A 87 12.15 13.67 12.85
C THR A 87 11.82 15.15 12.99
N TRP A 88 11.51 15.57 14.22
CA TRP A 88 11.35 16.98 14.56
C TRP A 88 12.68 17.57 15.02
#